data_AF-N1U4W4-F1
#
_entry.id   AF-N1U4W4-F1
#
_cell.length_a   1.000
_cell.length_b   1.000
_cell.length_c   1.000
_cell.angle_alpha   90.00
_cell.angle_beta   90.00
_cell.angle_gamma   90.00
#
_symmetry.space_group_name_H-M   'P 1'
#
loop_
_entity.id
_entity.type
_entity.pdbx_description
1 polymer ?
#
loop_
_entity_poly.entity_id
_entity_poly.type
_entity_poly.pdbx_seq_one_letter_code
_entity_poly.pdbx_strand_id
1 'polypeptide(L)'
;MLKEIVGIAKARDLLYSGKGLKAEEALQIGLIDEIASSSEDLMARARKYCDPFKDMAIGSVIGIKVSLRDPIRFFAEHNSERDVKLISEAVFSKNGQEGMRSILERRRPVFQ
;
A
#
# COMPACT_ATOMS: atom_id res chain seq x y z
N MET A 1 5.26 -4.53 2.87
CA MET A 1 4.88 -3.22 3.43
C MET A 1 3.48 -3.24 4.03
N LEU A 2 2.41 -3.60 3.28
CA LEU A 2 1.03 -3.55 3.80
C LEU A 2 0.81 -4.26 5.16
N LYS A 3 1.40 -5.45 5.36
CA LYS A 3 1.29 -6.20 6.62
C LYS A 3 1.83 -5.46 7.85
N GLU A 4 2.80 -4.55 7.67
CA GLU A 4 3.36 -3.73 8.77
C GLU A 4 2.41 -2.61 9.17
N ILE A 5 1.54 -2.18 8.24
CA ILE A 5 0.59 -1.08 8.44
C ILE A 5 -0.70 -1.60 9.08
N VAL A 6 -1.30 -2.64 8.49
CA VAL A 6 -2.64 -3.11 8.87
C VAL A 6 -2.64 -4.47 9.61
N GLY A 7 -1.47 -5.04 9.85
CA GLY A 7 -1.30 -6.38 10.39
C GLY A 7 -1.51 -7.50 9.36
N ILE A 8 -0.95 -8.69 9.63
CA ILE A 8 -0.95 -9.82 8.69
C ILE A 8 -2.36 -10.31 8.33
N ALA A 9 -3.28 -10.31 9.29
CA ALA A 9 -4.64 -10.81 9.07
C ALA A 9 -5.41 -9.96 8.06
N LYS A 10 -5.37 -8.63 8.20
CA LYS A 10 -6.03 -7.70 7.28
C LYS A 10 -5.31 -7.60 5.94
N ALA A 11 -3.98 -7.60 5.94
CA ALA A 11 -3.20 -7.62 4.71
C ALA A 11 -3.54 -8.84 3.84
N ARG A 12 -3.64 -10.04 4.44
CA ARG A 12 -4.02 -11.27 3.73
C ARG A 12 -5.43 -11.19 3.15
N ASP A 13 -6.40 -10.73 3.94
CA ASP A 13 -7.79 -10.54 3.49
C ASP A 13 -7.87 -9.60 2.29
N LEU A 14 -7.19 -8.44 2.35
CA LEU A 14 -7.15 -7.48 1.24
C LEU A 14 -6.48 -8.02 -0.02
N LEU A 15 -5.29 -8.62 0.13
CA LEU A 15 -4.50 -9.10 -1.00
C LEU A 15 -5.12 -10.31 -1.70
N TYR A 16 -5.87 -11.16 -0.98
CA TYR A 16 -6.51 -12.33 -1.57
C TYR A 16 -7.87 -12.02 -2.17
N SER A 17 -8.65 -11.14 -1.55
CA SER A 17 -10.00 -10.81 -2.04
C SER A 17 -9.99 -9.76 -3.15
N GLY A 18 -8.96 -8.90 -3.20
CA GLY A 18 -8.93 -7.75 -4.11
C GLY A 18 -10.05 -6.74 -3.85
N LYS A 19 -10.70 -6.78 -2.67
CA LYS A 19 -11.82 -5.89 -2.35
C LYS A 19 -11.36 -4.44 -2.21
N GLY A 20 -12.23 -3.52 -2.64
CA GLY A 20 -12.09 -2.11 -2.28
C GLY A 20 -12.39 -1.87 -0.81
N LEU A 21 -11.88 -0.76 -0.27
CA LEU A 21 -12.16 -0.29 1.09
C LEU A 21 -12.84 1.06 1.06
N LYS A 22 -13.79 1.27 1.96
CA LYS A 22 -14.28 2.61 2.30
C LYS A 22 -13.27 3.31 3.22
N ALA A 23 -13.35 4.65 3.26
CA ALA A 23 -12.42 5.46 4.05
C ALA A 23 -12.46 5.10 5.55
N GLU A 24 -13.64 4.85 6.09
CA GLU A 24 -13.85 4.50 7.50
C GLU A 24 -13.20 3.17 7.86
N GLU A 25 -13.30 2.18 6.97
CA GLU A 25 -12.66 0.87 7.14
C GLU A 25 -11.14 0.99 7.04
N ALA A 26 -10.65 1.80 6.10
CA ALA A 26 -9.22 2.07 5.94
C ALA A 26 -8.64 2.75 7.19
N LEU A 27 -9.35 3.72 7.77
CA LEU A 27 -8.96 4.37 9.02
C LEU A 27 -8.94 3.37 10.18
N GLN A 28 -9.97 2.54 10.31
CA GLN A 28 -10.08 1.56 11.40
C GLN A 28 -8.92 0.55 11.39
N ILE A 29 -8.43 0.15 10.21
CA ILE A 29 -7.31 -0.79 10.10
C ILE A 29 -5.94 -0.10 10.10
N GLY A 30 -5.88 1.23 10.22
CA GLY A 30 -4.65 2.01 10.22
C GLY A 30 -3.99 2.17 8.84
N LEU A 31 -4.73 1.95 7.76
CA LEU A 31 -4.23 2.16 6.40
C LEU A 31 -4.11 3.65 6.05
N ILE A 32 -4.94 4.48 6.67
CA ILE A 32 -4.89 5.95 6.59
C ILE A 32 -4.97 6.52 8.01
N ASP A 33 -4.42 7.72 8.20
CA ASP A 33 -4.35 8.37 9.51
C ASP A 33 -5.59 9.21 9.83
N GLU A 34 -6.25 9.77 8.81
CA GLU A 34 -7.37 10.70 8.98
C GLU A 34 -8.30 10.72 7.76
N ILE A 35 -9.56 11.09 7.97
CA ILE A 35 -10.56 11.31 6.91
C ILE A 35 -10.91 12.79 6.86
N ALA A 36 -10.88 13.37 5.66
CA ALA A 36 -11.28 14.76 5.40
C ALA A 36 -12.63 14.82 4.69
N SER A 37 -13.38 15.90 4.90
CA SER A 37 -14.72 16.08 4.31
C SER A 37 -14.70 16.67 2.90
N SER A 38 -13.63 17.37 2.53
CA SER A 38 -13.40 17.90 1.19
C SER A 38 -11.90 17.97 0.86
N SER A 39 -11.57 18.28 -0.39
CA SER A 39 -10.18 18.49 -0.83
C SER A 39 -9.52 19.68 -0.10
N GLU A 40 -10.29 20.74 0.13
CA GLU A 40 -9.84 21.93 0.86
C GLU A 40 -9.56 21.60 2.34
N ASP A 41 -10.46 20.85 2.98
CA ASP A 41 -10.27 20.36 4.36
C ASP A 41 -9.02 19.47 4.46
N LEU A 42 -8.83 18.56 3.50
CA LEU A 42 -7.64 17.70 3.43
C LEU A 42 -6.35 18.53 3.37
N MET A 43 -6.29 19.52 2.49
CA MET A 43 -5.10 20.38 2.35
C MET A 43 -4.87 21.24 3.59
N ALA A 44 -5.92 21.74 4.22
CA ALA A 44 -5.81 22.52 5.45
C ALA A 44 -5.25 21.67 6.60
N ARG A 45 -5.75 20.44 6.79
CA ARG A 45 -5.27 19.51 7.82
C ARG A 45 -3.84 19.05 7.57
N ALA A 46 -3.51 18.70 6.32
CA ALA A 46 -2.15 18.30 5.95
C ALA A 46 -1.13 19.41 6.21
N ARG A 47 -1.46 20.67 5.86
CA ARG A 47 -0.61 21.84 6.18
C ARG A 47 -0.47 22.02 7.67
N LYS A 48 -1.56 21.97 8.43
CA LYS A 48 -1.55 22.09 9.89
C LYS A 48 -0.67 21.01 10.54
N TYR A 49 -0.69 19.77 10.05
CA TYR A 49 0.17 18.70 10.52
C TYR A 49 1.65 18.96 10.21
N CYS A 50 1.95 19.49 9.02
CA CYS A 50 3.31 19.75 8.57
C CYS A 50 3.94 21.02 9.15
N ASP A 51 3.14 22.05 9.45
CA ASP A 51 3.60 23.37 9.87
C ASP A 51 4.58 23.34 11.07
N PRO A 52 4.38 22.53 12.11
CA PRO A 52 5.33 22.45 13.23
C PRO A 52 6.73 21.96 12.84
N PHE A 53 6.86 21.15 11.78
CA PHE A 53 8.15 20.55 11.41
C PHE A 53 9.15 21.58 10.88
N LYS A 54 8.69 22.74 10.39
CA LYS A 54 9.56 23.81 9.87
C LYS A 54 10.45 24.42 10.96
N ASP A 55 9.98 24.38 12.20
CA ASP A 55 10.64 24.97 13.37
C ASP A 55 11.40 23.90 14.20
N MET A 56 11.40 22.64 13.74
CA MET A 56 12.14 21.55 14.39
C MET A 56 13.58 21.44 13.89
N ALA A 57 14.44 20.81 14.69
CA ALA A 57 15.77 20.41 14.25
C ALA A 57 15.66 19.40 13.09
N ILE A 58 15.88 19.88 11.86
CA ILE A 58 15.66 19.09 10.63
C ILE A 58 16.47 17.79 10.62
N GLY A 59 17.67 17.78 11.22
CA GLY A 59 18.50 16.59 11.36
C GLY A 59 17.80 15.47 12.16
N SER A 60 17.10 15.81 13.24
CA SER A 60 16.33 14.85 14.04
C SER A 60 15.13 14.31 13.26
N VAL A 61 14.40 15.18 12.56
CA VAL A 61 13.25 14.79 11.73
C VAL A 61 13.68 13.82 10.62
N ILE A 62 14.78 14.13 9.94
CA ILE A 62 15.37 13.24 8.92
C ILE A 62 15.81 11.92 9.55
N GLY A 63 16.53 11.96 10.68
CA GLY A 63 17.02 10.76 11.36
C GLY A 63 15.88 9.81 11.74
N ILE A 64 14.79 10.33 12.30
CA ILE A 64 13.58 9.55 12.63
C ILE A 64 12.94 8.98 11.36
N LYS A 65 12.80 9.79 10.31
CA LYS A 65 12.21 9.33 9.04
C LYS A 65 13.04 8.20 8.41
N VAL A 66 14.36 8.29 8.46
CA VAL A 66 15.25 7.24 7.96
C VAL A 66 15.12 5.99 8.82
N SER A 67 15.22 6.09 10.15
CA SER A 67 15.18 4.93 11.05
C SER A 67 13.89 4.12 10.94
N LEU A 68 12.75 4.79 10.70
CA LEU A 68 11.46 4.13 10.48
C LEU A 68 11.35 3.44 9.11
N ARG A 69 12.03 3.95 8.08
CA ARG A 69 11.89 3.45 6.69
C ARG A 69 12.95 2.44 6.30
N ASP A 70 14.18 2.58 6.80
CA ASP A 70 15.33 1.83 6.33
C ASP A 70 15.22 0.30 6.56
N PRO A 71 14.74 -0.19 7.72
CA PRO A 71 14.54 -1.62 7.91
C PRO A 71 13.53 -2.23 6.91
N ILE A 72 12.45 -1.50 6.62
CA ILE A 72 11.43 -1.91 5.65
C ILE A 72 12.00 -1.91 4.24
N ARG A 73 12.80 -0.88 3.91
CA ARG A 73 13.47 -0.76 2.62
C ARG A 73 14.43 -1.93 2.38
N PHE A 74 15.31 -2.21 3.32
CA PHE A 74 16.25 -3.33 3.22
C PHE A 74 15.51 -4.67 3.05
N PHE A 75 14.46 -4.90 3.82
CA PHE A 75 13.62 -6.10 3.66
C PHE A 75 13.00 -6.17 2.25
N ALA A 76 12.46 -5.07 1.74
CA ALA A 76 11.85 -5.02 0.41
C ALA A 76 12.89 -5.27 -0.70
N GLU A 77 14.06 -4.63 -0.62
CA GLU A 77 15.16 -4.83 -1.57
C GLU A 77 15.64 -6.29 -1.57
N HIS A 78 15.85 -6.88 -0.38
CA HIS A 78 16.27 -8.27 -0.24
C HIS A 78 15.28 -9.29 -0.80
N ASN A 79 13.97 -9.04 -0.71
CA ASN A 79 12.94 -9.95 -1.21
C ASN A 79 12.49 -9.64 -2.65
N SER A 80 12.94 -8.52 -3.23
CA SER A 80 12.45 -8.01 -4.51
C SER A 80 12.59 -9.02 -5.65
N GLU A 81 13.76 -9.66 -5.80
CA GLU A 81 14.00 -10.65 -6.86
C GLU A 81 13.06 -11.85 -6.75
N ARG A 82 12.81 -12.31 -5.52
CA ARG A 82 11.89 -13.42 -5.26
C ARG A 82 10.46 -13.04 -5.59
N ASP A 83 10.02 -11.85 -5.17
CA ASP A 83 8.68 -11.34 -5.45
C ASP A 83 8.47 -11.19 -6.97
N VAL A 84 9.45 -10.62 -7.68
CA VAL A 84 9.45 -10.48 -9.14
C VAL A 84 9.37 -11.84 -9.82
N LYS A 85 10.14 -12.83 -9.36
CA LYS A 85 10.08 -14.18 -9.93
C LYS A 85 8.69 -14.81 -9.76
N LEU A 86 8.16 -14.80 -8.54
CA LEU A 86 6.85 -15.40 -8.23
C LEU A 86 5.71 -14.74 -9.02
N ILE A 87 5.69 -13.40 -9.07
CA ILE A 87 4.63 -12.69 -9.82
C ILE A 87 4.79 -12.91 -11.32
N SER A 88 6.02 -12.96 -11.83
CA SER A 88 6.28 -13.22 -13.25
C SER A 88 5.81 -14.61 -13.65
N GLU A 89 6.15 -15.65 -12.88
CA GLU A 89 5.66 -17.01 -13.09
C GLU A 89 4.13 -17.08 -13.09
N ALA A 90 3.48 -16.39 -12.14
CA ALA A 90 2.01 -16.34 -12.08
C ALA A 90 1.40 -15.62 -13.29
N VAL A 91 1.97 -14.49 -13.71
CA VAL A 91 1.51 -13.69 -14.86
C VAL A 91 1.66 -14.47 -16.17
N PHE A 92 2.77 -15.17 -16.38
CA PHE A 92 3.02 -15.96 -17.58
C PHE A 92 2.33 -17.33 -17.58
N SER A 93 1.73 -17.75 -16.46
CA SER A 93 0.92 -18.96 -16.40
C SER A 93 -0.34 -18.85 -17.25
N LYS A 94 -0.97 -20.00 -17.57
CA LYS A 94 -2.24 -20.04 -18.31
C LYS A 94 -3.32 -19.17 -17.66
N ASN A 95 -3.44 -19.24 -16.33
CA ASN A 95 -4.43 -18.47 -15.58
C ASN A 95 -4.10 -16.99 -15.49
N GLY A 96 -2.82 -16.63 -15.42
CA GLY A 96 -2.37 -15.24 -15.50
C GLY A 96 -2.75 -14.60 -16.83
N GLN A 97 -2.40 -15.27 -17.94
CA GLN A 97 -2.73 -14.81 -19.29
C GLN A 97 -4.24 -14.72 -19.54
N GLU A 98 -5.01 -15.71 -19.06
CA GLU A 98 -6.47 -15.68 -19.16
C GLU A 98 -7.08 -14.52 -18.36
N GLY A 99 -6.62 -14.27 -17.13
CA GLY A 99 -7.10 -13.15 -16.33
C GLY A 99 -6.83 -11.79 -16.99
N MET A 100 -5.64 -11.60 -17.57
CA MET A 100 -5.31 -10.38 -18.32
C MET A 100 -6.20 -10.22 -19.57
N ARG A 101 -6.38 -11.30 -20.34
CA ARG A 101 -7.23 -11.30 -21.54
C ARG A 101 -8.69 -11.02 -21.20
N SER A 102 -9.23 -11.60 -20.13
CA SER A 102 -10.63 -11.40 -19.75
C SER A 102 -10.93 -9.94 -19.39
N ILE A 103 -9.96 -9.21 -18.83
CA ILE A 103 -10.07 -7.77 -18.55
C ILE A 103 -10.16 -6.98 -19.85
N LEU A 104 -9.27 -7.25 -20.81
CA LEU A 104 -9.27 -6.58 -22.12
C LEU A 104 -10.56 -6.84 -22.91
N GLU A 105 -11.03 -8.09 -22.88
CA GLU A 105 -12.24 -8.54 -23.56
C GLU A 105 -13.53 -8.23 -22.79
N ARG A 106 -13.43 -7.65 -21.57
CA ARG A 106 -14.55 -7.33 -20.68
C ARG A 106 -15.50 -8.51 -20.42
N ARG A 107 -14.94 -9.70 -20.23
CA ARG A 107 -15.68 -10.93 -19.91
C ARG A 107 -15.21 -11.56 -18.62
N ARG A 108 -15.95 -12.56 -18.14
CA ARG A 108 -15.50 -13.37 -16.99
C ARG A 108 -14.37 -14.32 -17.42
N PRO A 109 -13.33 -14.50 -16.60
CA PRO A 109 -12.26 -15.44 -16.88
C PRO A 109 -12.71 -16.89 -16.67
N VAL A 110 -12.08 -17.83 -17.37
CA VAL A 110 -12.23 -19.28 -17.17
C VAL A 110 -10.86 -19.88 -16.84
N PHE A 111 -10.61 -20.07 -15.55
CA PHE A 111 -9.34 -20.62 -15.05
C PHE A 111 -9.27 -22.14 -15.22
N GLN A 112 -8.07 -22.66 -15.50
CA GLN A 112 -7.75 -24.08 -15.72
C GLN A 112 -6.62 -24.57 -14.82
#